data_AF-A0A351K2Q1-F1
#
_entry.id   AF-A0A351K2Q1-F1
#
_cell.length_a   1.000
_cell.length_b   1.000
_cell.length_c   1.000
_cell.angle_alpha   90.00
_cell.angle_beta   90.00
_cell.angle_gamma   90.00
#
_symmetry.space_group_name_H-M   'P 1'
#
loop_
_entity.id
_entity.type
_entity.pdbx_description
1 polymer ?
#
loop_
_entity_poly.entity_id
_entity_poly.type
_entity_poly.pdbx_seq_one_letter_code
_entity_poly.pdbx_strand_id
1 'polypeptide(L)' 'MSNFAIHAQAQYAGGDPDRWRSHAEKWQALGCTHLSIATHNAGDTNVDGYLARIAEYRDAVAGIVQPVR' A
#
# COMPACT_ATOMS: atom_id res chain seq x y z
N MET A 1 -8.81 -23.14 14.91
CA MET A 1 -9.39 -22.05 14.09
C MET A 1 -8.38 -21.72 13.02
N SER A 2 -8.75 -21.84 11.74
CA SER A 2 -7.89 -21.49 10.62
C SER A 2 -7.73 -19.96 10.59
N ASN A 3 -6.50 -19.46 10.73
CA ASN A 3 -6.25 -18.02 10.64
C ASN A 3 -6.27 -17.62 9.16
N PHE A 4 -7.26 -16.83 8.73
CA PHE A 4 -7.32 -16.32 7.36
C PHE A 4 -6.62 -14.96 7.27
N ALA A 5 -5.90 -14.72 6.18
CA ALA A 5 -5.27 -13.43 5.93
C ALA A 5 -6.29 -12.43 5.35
N ILE A 6 -6.12 -11.15 5.70
CA ILE A 6 -6.91 -10.05 5.15
C ILE A 6 -5.96 -9.19 4.31
N HIS A 7 -6.23 -9.11 3.02
CA HIS A 7 -5.46 -8.33 2.06
C HIS A 7 -6.24 -7.08 1.63
N ALA A 8 -5.71 -5.91 1.98
CA ALA A 8 -6.17 -4.65 1.42
C ALA A 8 -5.46 -4.38 0.08
N GLN A 9 -6.20 -3.86 -0.89
CA GLN A 9 -5.63 -3.35 -2.15
C GLN A 9 -5.74 -1.82 -2.14
N ALA A 10 -4.59 -1.16 -2.23
CA ALA A 10 -4.50 0.29 -2.32
C ALA A 10 -4.06 0.73 -3.71
N GLN A 11 -4.63 1.85 -4.17
CA GLN A 11 -4.21 2.50 -5.41
C GLN A 11 -3.19 3.59 -5.11
N TYR A 12 -2.11 3.63 -5.89
CA TYR A 12 -1.17 4.75 -5.89
C TYR A 12 -1.83 6.01 -6.45
N ALA A 13 -2.50 5.88 -7.60
CA ALA A 13 -3.19 6.98 -8.28
C ALA A 13 -4.27 7.64 -7.39
N GLY A 14 -4.35 8.97 -7.45
CA GLY A 14 -5.36 9.75 -6.70
C GLY A 14 -5.08 9.93 -5.21
N GLY A 15 -3.94 9.41 -4.71
CA GLY A 15 -3.48 9.61 -3.35
C GLY A 15 -2.19 10.42 -3.26
N ASP A 16 -1.81 10.64 -2.01
CA ASP A 16 -0.59 11.31 -1.54
C ASP A 16 -0.18 10.59 -0.22
N PRO A 17 1.01 10.85 0.33
CA PRO A 17 1.47 10.17 1.54
C PRO A 17 0.51 10.20 2.74
N ASP A 18 -0.26 11.28 2.92
CA ASP A 18 -1.20 11.40 4.03
C ASP A 18 -2.45 10.57 3.79
N ARG A 19 -2.97 10.58 2.55
CA ARG A 19 -4.11 9.73 2.15
C ARG A 19 -3.76 8.25 2.24
N TRP A 20 -2.57 7.86 1.79
CA TRP A 20 -2.11 6.48 1.84
C TRP A 20 -1.96 6.00 3.28
N ARG A 21 -1.38 6.81 4.17
CA ARG A 21 -1.29 6.49 5.60
C ARG A 21 -2.67 6.32 6.23
N SER A 22 -3.57 7.28 6.04
CA SER A 22 -4.93 7.18 6.60
C SER A 22 -5.68 5.95 6.09
N HIS A 23 -5.49 5.58 4.83
CA HIS A 23 -6.06 4.35 4.26
C HIS A 23 -5.47 3.09 4.91
N ALA A 24 -4.15 3.04 5.06
CA ALA A 24 -3.45 1.92 5.69
C ALA A 24 -3.83 1.76 7.17
N GLU A 25 -3.94 2.84 7.94
CA GLU A 25 -4.36 2.83 9.35
C GLU A 25 -5.77 2.27 9.52
N LYS A 26 -6.70 2.67 8.65
CA LYS A 26 -8.07 2.15 8.67
C LYS A 26 -8.11 0.64 8.43
N TRP A 27 -7.33 0.15 7.46
CA TRP A 27 -7.23 -1.28 7.20
C TRP A 27 -6.54 -2.03 8.34
N GLN A 28 -5.47 -1.48 8.90
CA GLN A 28 -4.80 -2.05 10.06
C GLN A 28 -5.76 -2.19 11.25
N ALA A 29 -6.58 -1.17 11.52
CA ALA A 29 -7.59 -1.19 12.58
C ALA A 29 -8.68 -2.26 12.35
N LEU A 30 -8.92 -2.65 11.11
CA LEU A 30 -9.84 -3.73 10.72
C LEU A 30 -9.19 -5.13 10.75
N GLY A 31 -7.92 -5.23 11.16
CA GLY A 31 -7.19 -6.51 11.23
C GLY A 31 -6.52 -6.92 9.92
N CYS A 32 -6.29 -5.98 8.99
CA CYS A 32 -5.57 -6.26 7.76
C CYS A 32 -4.17 -6.79 8.05
N THR A 33 -3.82 -7.92 7.43
CA THR A 33 -2.52 -8.57 7.63
C THR A 33 -1.52 -8.24 6.52
N HIS A 34 -2.01 -7.83 5.34
CA HIS A 34 -1.17 -7.49 4.19
C HIS A 34 -1.76 -6.33 3.39
N LEU A 35 -0.91 -5.43 2.90
CA LEU A 35 -1.29 -4.35 2.01
C LEU A 35 -0.63 -4.55 0.64
N SER A 36 -1.44 -4.58 -0.41
CA SER A 36 -0.98 -4.65 -1.81
C SER A 36 -1.13 -3.28 -2.47
N ILE A 37 -0.14 -2.85 -3.24
CA ILE A 37 -0.11 -1.53 -3.87
C ILE A 37 -0.23 -1.70 -5.39
N ALA A 38 -1.24 -1.05 -5.97
CA ALA A 38 -1.45 -0.97 -7.41
C ALA A 38 -0.91 0.36 -7.96
N THR A 39 0.08 0.29 -8.85
CA THR A 39 0.76 1.45 -9.43
C THR A 39 0.35 1.77 -10.87
N HIS A 40 -0.51 0.94 -11.47
CA HIS A 40 -1.12 1.20 -12.77
C HIS A 40 -2.13 2.36 -12.67
N ASN A 41 -2.54 2.93 -13.81
CA ASN A 41 -3.45 4.09 -13.89
C ASN A 41 -2.97 5.36 -13.16
N ALA A 42 -1.70 5.45 -12.78
CA ALA A 42 -1.09 6.63 -12.15
C ALA A 42 -0.35 7.52 -13.16
N GLY A 43 -0.79 7.52 -14.42
CA GLY A 43 -0.12 8.17 -15.53
C GLY A 43 1.06 7.35 -16.09
N ASP A 44 1.50 7.74 -17.28
CA ASP A 44 2.56 7.08 -18.05
C ASP A 44 3.88 7.03 -17.28
N THR A 45 4.57 5.90 -17.40
CA THR A 45 5.87 5.70 -16.78
C THR A 45 6.61 4.50 -17.39
N ASN A 46 7.84 4.27 -16.94
CA ASN A 46 8.65 3.11 -17.31
C ASN A 46 8.85 2.18 -16.10
N VAL A 47 9.66 1.13 -16.26
CA VAL A 47 9.94 0.15 -15.19
C VAL A 47 10.46 0.84 -13.92
N ASP A 48 11.43 1.75 -14.04
CA ASP A 48 12.00 2.46 -12.90
C ASP A 48 10.97 3.31 -12.17
N GLY A 49 10.08 3.98 -12.92
CA GLY A 49 9.00 4.75 -12.31
C GLY A 49 7.96 3.89 -11.61
N TYR A 50 7.66 2.68 -12.11
CA TYR A 50 6.82 1.73 -11.35
C TYR A 50 7.49 1.29 -10.04
N LEU A 51 8.80 1.02 -10.06
CA LEU A 51 9.56 0.69 -8.85
C LEU A 51 9.61 1.86 -7.87
N ALA A 52 9.82 3.08 -8.37
CA ALA A 52 9.82 4.30 -7.56
C ALA A 52 8.46 4.52 -6.87
N ARG A 53 7.35 4.33 -7.59
CA ARG A 53 5.99 4.42 -7.01
C ARG A 53 5.76 3.42 -5.88
N ILE A 54 6.25 2.18 -6.04
CA ILE A 54 6.16 1.16 -4.99
C ILE A 54 6.99 1.58 -3.77
N ALA A 55 8.23 2.04 -3.99
CA ALA A 55 9.12 2.48 -2.91
C ALA A 55 8.53 3.67 -2.14
N GLU A 56 8.02 4.67 -2.86
CA GLU A 56 7.40 5.86 -2.26
C GLU A 56 6.20 5.51 -1.39
N TYR A 57 5.26 4.71 -1.92
CA TYR A 57 4.10 4.29 -1.16
C TYR A 57 4.51 3.48 0.07
N ARG A 58 5.41 2.50 -0.10
CA ARG A 58 5.95 1.68 1.00
C ARG A 58 6.52 2.56 2.11
N ASP A 59 7.34 3.54 1.74
CA ASP A 59 8.00 4.42 2.71
C ASP A 59 6.99 5.32 3.43
N ALA A 60 5.95 5.79 2.72
CA ALA A 60 4.88 6.57 3.33
C ALA A 60 4.10 5.78 4.41
N VAL A 61 3.88 4.48 4.21
CA VAL A 61 3.12 3.63 5.15
C VAL A 61 3.98 2.82 6.10
N ALA A 62 5.29 3.05 6.10
CA ALA A 62 6.23 2.39 7.00
C ALA A 62 5.82 2.63 8.47
N GLY A 63 5.79 1.56 9.25
CA GLY A 63 5.39 1.60 10.66
C GLY A 63 3.89 1.37 10.91
N ILE A 64 3.04 1.42 9.88
CA ILE A 64 1.60 1.07 9.99
C ILE A 64 1.39 -0.40 9.62
N VAL A 65 1.94 -0.81 8.47
CA VAL A 65 1.93 -2.18 7.97
C VAL A 65 3.37 -2.65 7.80
N GLN A 66 3.67 -3.84 8.32
CA GLN A 66 5.01 -4.43 8.23
C GLN A 66 5.21 -5.04 6.84
N PRO A 67 6.39 -4.90 6.21
CA PRO A 67 6.73 -5.65 5.00
C PRO A 67 6.65 -7.15 5.28
N VAL A 68 6.15 -7.92 4.31
CA VAL A 68 6.25 -9.38 4.38
C VAL A 68 7.73 -9.75 4.31
N ARG A 69 8.21 -10.52 5.29
CA ARG A 69 9.58 -11.05 5.33
C ARG A 69 9.79 -12.15 4.31
#